data_AF-A0A7J2MJ03-F1
#
_entry.id   AF-A0A7J2MJ03-F1
#
_cell.length_a   1.000
_cell.length_b   1.000
_cell.length_c   1.000
_cell.angle_alpha   90.00
_cell.angle_beta   90.00
_cell.angle_gamma   90.00
#
_symmetry.space_group_name_H-M   'P 1'
#
loop_
_entity.id
_entity.type
_entity.pdbx_description
1 polymer ?
#
loop_
_entity_poly.entity_id
_entity_poly.type
_entity_poly.pdbx_seq_one_letter_code
_entity_poly.pdbx_strand_id
1 'polypeptide(L)'
;MSLKRSKPHFIWGSAIMLLGIVLFTAEGLEFLGAGITFSGLMLVFIGIYWATKRKTEIPADEMHLRINEKTGFNAFWAVIGIMAILMYVHHYFPDIIYVRDVLELIFIVGMFTFVASRLYYIRRGVS
;
A
#
# COMPACT_ATOMS: atom_id res chain seq x y z
N MET A 1 -11.95 20.34 2.91
CA MET A 1 -10.83 19.41 3.16
C MET A 1 -9.93 20.03 4.22
N SER A 2 -9.85 19.48 5.45
CA SER A 2 -8.96 20.03 6.48
C SER A 2 -7.55 19.44 6.33
N LEU A 3 -6.73 20.07 5.48
CA LEU A 3 -5.32 19.71 5.28
C LEU A 3 -4.48 19.87 6.56
N LYS A 4 -4.97 20.62 7.57
CA LYS A 4 -4.21 20.93 8.79
C LYS A 4 -3.81 19.68 9.57
N ARG A 5 -4.63 18.61 9.52
CA ARG A 5 -4.39 17.35 10.25
C ARG A 5 -3.48 16.36 9.52
N SER A 6 -3.41 16.44 8.18
CA SER A 6 -2.61 15.53 7.36
C SER A 6 -1.21 16.06 7.05
N LYS A 7 -0.99 17.38 7.09
CA LYS A 7 0.33 18.03 6.89
C LYS A 7 1.53 17.32 7.54
N PRO A 8 1.51 16.95 8.84
CA PRO A 8 2.67 16.30 9.45
C PRO A 8 2.97 14.93 8.81
N HIS A 9 1.96 14.15 8.46
CA HIS A 9 2.13 12.84 7.83
C HIS A 9 2.75 12.94 6.43
N PHE A 10 2.40 13.99 5.67
CA PHE A 10 3.03 14.25 4.38
C PHE A 10 4.48 14.69 4.53
N ILE A 11 4.77 15.64 5.43
CA ILE A 11 6.13 16.16 5.63
C ILE A 11 7.06 15.04 6.12
N TRP A 12 6.67 14.32 7.16
CA TRP A 12 7.48 13.24 7.72
C TRP A 12 7.54 12.04 6.77
N GLY A 13 6.43 11.67 6.13
CA GLY A 13 6.43 10.59 5.14
C GLY A 13 7.36 10.87 3.96
N SER A 14 7.34 12.10 3.42
CA SER A 14 8.28 12.52 2.37
C SER A 14 9.73 12.55 2.83
N ALA A 15 10.01 13.03 4.04
CA ALA A 15 11.37 13.03 4.60
C ALA A 15 11.92 11.61 4.78
N ILE A 16 11.10 10.69 5.30
CA ILE A 16 11.46 9.28 5.49
C ILE A 16 11.64 8.58 4.14
N MET A 17 10.79 8.85 3.14
CA MET A 17 10.99 8.34 1.78
C MET A 17 12.33 8.77 1.19
N LEU A 18 12.66 10.06 1.28
CA LEU A 18 13.93 10.58 0.77
C LEU A 18 15.13 9.94 1.48
N LEU A 19 15.07 9.80 2.81
CA LEU A 19 16.10 9.09 3.57
C LEU A 19 16.28 7.65 3.07
N GLY A 20 15.18 6.92 2.88
CA GLY A 20 15.21 5.56 2.38
C GLY A 20 15.82 5.45 0.98
N ILE A 21 15.49 6.36 0.07
CA ILE A 21 16.04 6.41 -1.28
C ILE A 21 17.55 6.67 -1.25
N VAL A 22 18.02 7.57 -0.38
CA VAL A 22 19.46 7.83 -0.21
C VAL A 22 20.17 6.59 0.31
N LEU A 23 19.64 5.92 1.32
CA LEU A 23 20.23 4.67 1.85
C LEU A 23 20.23 3.53 0.82
N PHE A 24 19.20 3.46 -0.03
CA PHE A 24 19.08 2.48 -1.10
C PHE A 24 20.12 2.72 -2.21
N THR A 25 20.35 3.97 -2.60
CA THR A 25 21.14 4.32 -3.79
C THR A 25 22.59 4.70 -3.50
N ALA A 26 22.86 5.39 -2.39
CA ALA A 26 24.18 5.96 -2.09
C ALA A 26 25.01 5.05 -1.18
N GLU A 27 24.37 4.33 -0.24
CA GLU A 27 25.06 3.54 0.78
C GLU A 27 25.09 2.02 0.47
N GLY A 28 24.47 1.59 -0.63
CA GLY A 28 24.38 0.17 -1.00
C GLY A 28 23.58 -0.69 -0.01
N LEU A 29 22.83 -0.07 0.90
CA LEU A 29 22.00 -0.74 1.90
C LEU A 29 20.61 -1.03 1.33
N GLU A 30 20.54 -1.86 0.29
CA GLU A 30 19.34 -2.07 -0.53
C GLU A 30 18.11 -2.47 0.31
N PHE A 31 18.26 -3.45 1.20
CA PHE A 31 17.12 -3.93 2.02
C PHE A 31 16.63 -2.87 3.02
N LEU A 32 17.57 -2.19 3.70
CA LEU A 32 17.24 -1.16 4.68
C LEU A 32 16.62 0.06 4.00
N GLY A 33 17.20 0.51 2.89
CA GLY A 33 16.73 1.64 2.10
C GLY A 33 15.34 1.39 1.51
N ALA A 34 15.08 0.19 1.00
CA ALA A 34 13.75 -0.20 0.52
C ALA A 34 12.71 -0.18 1.64
N GLY A 35 13.02 -0.75 2.81
CA GLY A 35 12.12 -0.77 3.97
C GLY A 35 11.79 0.63 4.49
N ILE A 36 12.79 1.50 4.62
CA ILE A 36 12.61 2.89 5.05
C ILE A 36 11.79 3.67 4.03
N THR A 37 12.09 3.52 2.73
CA THR A 37 11.31 4.17 1.66
C THR A 37 9.85 3.76 1.73
N PHE A 38 9.59 2.47 1.93
CA PHE A 38 8.24 1.94 2.04
C PHE A 38 7.49 2.49 3.27
N SER A 39 8.17 2.62 4.42
CA SER A 39 7.57 3.21 5.63
C SER A 39 7.14 4.67 5.44
N GLY A 40 7.96 5.47 4.74
CA GLY A 40 7.63 6.86 4.42
C GLY A 40 6.43 6.96 3.48
N LEU A 41 6.35 6.05 2.50
CA LEU A 41 5.22 5.96 1.59
C LEU A 41 3.92 5.60 2.33
N MET A 42 3.97 4.66 3.28
CA MET A 42 2.82 4.32 4.12
C MET A 42 2.33 5.52 4.97
N LEU A 43 3.24 6.30 5.52
CA LEU A 43 2.91 7.54 6.26
C LEU A 43 2.18 8.56 5.38
N VAL A 44 2.60 8.73 4.13
CA VAL A 44 1.90 9.59 3.15
C VAL A 44 0.48 9.07 2.91
N PHE A 45 0.31 7.76 2.71
CA PHE A 45 -1.02 7.17 2.53
C PHE A 45 -1.94 7.33 3.75
N ILE A 46 -1.41 7.21 4.96
CA ILE A 46 -2.14 7.50 6.20
C ILE A 46 -2.57 8.98 6.21
N GLY A 47 -1.68 9.89 5.85
CA GLY A 47 -2.00 11.32 5.70
C GLY A 47 -3.14 11.58 4.72
N ILE A 48 -3.12 10.93 3.55
CA ILE A 48 -4.20 11.00 2.55
C ILE A 48 -5.49 10.44 3.13
N TYR A 49 -5.44 9.28 3.80
CA TYR A 49 -6.60 8.64 4.43
C TYR A 49 -7.32 9.59 5.40
N TRP A 50 -6.56 10.20 6.33
CA TRP A 50 -7.11 11.15 7.29
C TRP A 50 -7.65 12.42 6.64
N ALA A 51 -6.99 12.92 5.58
CA ALA A 51 -7.47 14.07 4.82
C ALA A 51 -8.78 13.81 4.06
N THR A 52 -9.01 12.55 3.68
CA THR A 52 -10.15 12.13 2.86
C THR A 52 -11.34 11.67 3.71
N LYS A 53 -11.16 11.46 5.02
CA LYS A 53 -12.24 11.06 5.93
C LYS A 53 -13.40 12.09 5.89
N ARG A 54 -14.55 11.70 5.33
CA ARG A 54 -15.76 12.52 5.29
C ARG A 54 -16.46 12.51 6.65
N LYS A 55 -17.18 13.60 6.97
CA LYS A 55 -18.19 13.61 8.03
C LYS A 55 -19.49 13.12 7.38
N THR A 56 -19.82 11.84 7.52
CA THR A 56 -21.04 11.23 6.96
C THR A 56 -22.07 10.99 8.06
N GLU A 57 -23.36 10.95 7.69
CA GLU A 57 -24.48 10.63 8.59
C GLU A 57 -24.54 9.13 8.95
N ILE A 58 -23.96 8.26 8.11
CA ILE A 58 -23.78 6.84 8.41
C ILE A 58 -22.79 6.71 9.58
N PRO A 59 -23.08 5.87 10.59
CA PRO A 59 -22.16 5.57 11.67
C PRO A 59 -20.78 5.22 11.10
N ALA A 60 -19.74 5.93 11.54
CA ALA A 60 -18.41 5.83 10.96
C ALA A 60 -17.90 4.37 10.91
N ASP A 61 -18.30 3.55 11.89
CA ASP A 61 -17.86 2.17 12.04
C ASP A 61 -18.41 1.24 10.96
N GLU A 62 -19.70 1.37 10.59
CA GLU A 62 -20.29 0.56 9.52
C GLU A 62 -19.68 0.88 8.15
N MET A 63 -19.42 2.17 7.89
CA MET A 63 -18.73 2.60 6.68
C MET A 63 -17.30 2.04 6.63
N HIS A 64 -16.57 2.08 7.75
CA HIS A 64 -15.22 1.55 7.83
C HIS A 64 -15.18 0.03 7.63
N LEU A 65 -16.15 -0.70 8.19
CA LEU A 65 -16.29 -2.14 7.99
C LEU A 65 -16.49 -2.48 6.52
N ARG A 66 -17.49 -1.88 5.86
CA ARG A 66 -17.82 -2.16 4.46
C ARG A 66 -16.70 -1.76 3.50
N ILE A 67 -16.00 -0.66 3.79
CA ILE A 67 -14.79 -0.28 3.04
C ILE A 67 -13.72 -1.35 3.22
N ASN A 68 -13.41 -1.76 4.45
CA ASN A 68 -12.39 -2.78 4.69
C ASN A 68 -12.73 -4.12 3.99
N GLU A 69 -13.98 -4.54 3.98
CA GLU A 69 -14.43 -5.75 3.27
C GLU A 69 -14.18 -5.65 1.76
N LYS A 70 -14.69 -4.59 1.10
CA LYS A 70 -14.46 -4.38 -0.35
C LYS A 70 -12.97 -4.27 -0.69
N THR A 71 -12.23 -3.58 0.17
CA THR A 71 -10.79 -3.36 0.02
C THR A 71 -10.00 -4.66 0.17
N GLY A 72 -10.32 -5.46 1.19
CA GLY A 72 -9.72 -6.77 1.43
C GLY A 72 -10.03 -7.75 0.31
N PHE A 73 -11.27 -7.75 -0.18
CA PHE A 73 -11.68 -8.56 -1.34
C PHE A 73 -10.86 -8.23 -2.60
N ASN A 74 -10.69 -6.94 -2.92
CA ASN A 74 -9.87 -6.54 -4.07
C ASN A 74 -8.40 -6.94 -3.90
N ALA A 75 -7.83 -6.73 -2.70
CA ALA A 75 -6.45 -7.11 -2.41
C ALA A 75 -6.24 -8.63 -2.50
N PHE A 76 -7.20 -9.41 -2.00
CA PHE A 76 -7.20 -10.87 -2.12
C PHE A 76 -7.18 -11.31 -3.58
N TRP A 77 -8.09 -10.80 -4.42
CA TRP A 77 -8.12 -11.18 -5.84
C TRP A 77 -6.88 -10.73 -6.61
N ALA A 78 -6.31 -9.57 -6.29
CA ALA A 78 -5.05 -9.14 -6.89
C ALA A 78 -3.89 -10.07 -6.53
N VAL A 79 -3.81 -10.51 -5.27
CA VAL A 79 -2.79 -11.48 -4.82
C VAL A 79 -3.01 -12.84 -5.48
N ILE A 80 -4.24 -13.35 -5.54
CA ILE A 80 -4.52 -14.62 -6.22
C ILE A 80 -4.17 -14.54 -7.71
N GLY A 81 -4.51 -13.42 -8.37
CA GLY A 81 -4.19 -13.17 -9.77
C GLY A 81 -2.68 -13.12 -10.03
N ILE A 82 -1.92 -12.35 -9.23
CA ILE A 82 -0.45 -12.29 -9.40
C ILE A 82 0.19 -13.65 -9.12
N MET A 83 -0.29 -14.37 -8.10
CA MET A 83 0.25 -15.69 -7.75
C MET A 83 0.00 -16.71 -8.86
N ALA A 84 -1.18 -16.69 -9.50
CA ALA A 84 -1.46 -17.56 -10.65
C ALA A 84 -0.53 -17.28 -11.84
N ILE A 85 -0.25 -16.00 -12.13
CA ILE A 85 0.73 -15.61 -13.16
C ILE A 85 2.12 -16.11 -12.80
N LEU A 86 2.56 -15.90 -11.55
CA LEU A 86 3.89 -16.34 -11.10
C LEU A 86 4.03 -17.87 -11.14
N MET A 87 2.99 -18.62 -10.77
CA MET A 87 3.00 -20.08 -10.91
C MET A 87 3.10 -20.51 -12.38
N TYR A 88 2.37 -19.85 -13.27
CA TYR A 88 2.46 -20.11 -14.71
C TYR A 88 3.88 -19.84 -15.22
N VAL A 89 4.47 -18.69 -14.89
CA VAL A 89 5.84 -18.35 -15.32
C VAL A 89 6.84 -19.35 -14.74
N HIS A 90 6.73 -19.71 -13.46
CA HIS A 90 7.61 -20.70 -12.84
C HIS A 90 7.49 -22.09 -13.49
N HIS A 91 6.31 -22.48 -13.95
CA HIS A 91 6.12 -23.76 -14.64
C HIS A 91 6.91 -23.84 -15.96
N TYR A 92 6.95 -22.76 -16.73
CA TYR A 92 7.67 -22.72 -18.02
C TYR A 92 9.13 -22.26 -17.90
N PHE A 93 9.45 -21.51 -16.85
CA PHE A 93 10.75 -20.90 -16.62
C PHE A 93 11.16 -21.01 -15.14
N PRO A 94 11.51 -22.22 -14.66
CA PRO A 94 11.71 -22.48 -13.24
C PRO A 94 12.88 -21.71 -12.62
N ASP A 95 13.92 -21.41 -13.41
CA ASP A 95 15.16 -20.79 -12.93
C ASP A 95 15.10 -19.26 -12.84
N ILE A 96 14.02 -18.63 -13.31
CA ILE A 96 13.90 -17.16 -13.37
C ILE A 96 13.42 -16.58 -12.03
N ILE A 97 12.72 -17.37 -11.20
CA ILE A 97 11.96 -16.86 -10.06
C ILE A 97 12.40 -17.56 -8.77
N TYR A 98 12.95 -16.80 -7.82
CA TYR A 98 13.22 -17.28 -6.47
C TYR A 98 12.02 -17.10 -5.55
N VAL A 99 11.83 -18.05 -4.62
CA VAL A 99 10.72 -18.02 -3.64
C VAL A 99 10.71 -16.74 -2.82
N ARG A 100 11.89 -16.23 -2.44
CA ARG A 100 12.03 -14.98 -1.70
C ARG A 100 11.40 -13.80 -2.46
N ASP A 101 11.68 -13.69 -3.76
CA ASP A 101 11.23 -12.58 -4.60
C ASP A 101 9.72 -12.64 -4.83
N VAL A 102 9.16 -13.85 -4.93
CA VAL A 102 7.71 -14.08 -5.02
C VAL A 102 7.00 -13.62 -3.76
N LEU A 103 7.54 -13.97 -2.59
CA LEU A 103 6.96 -13.56 -1.31
C LEU A 103 6.98 -12.04 -1.17
N GLU A 104 8.10 -11.41 -1.50
CA GLU A 104 8.24 -9.95 -1.47
C GLU A 104 7.23 -9.28 -2.41
N LEU A 105 7.11 -9.77 -3.65
CA LEU A 105 6.16 -9.24 -4.63
C LEU A 105 4.70 -9.40 -4.18
N ILE A 106 4.33 -10.56 -3.61
CA ILE A 106 2.97 -10.80 -3.10
C ILE A 106 2.64 -9.83 -1.97
N PHE A 107 3.57 -9.61 -1.03
CA PHE A 107 3.39 -8.66 0.06
C PHE A 107 3.18 -7.24 -0.46
N ILE A 108 4.01 -6.81 -1.42
CA ILE A 108 3.91 -5.48 -2.05
C ILE A 108 2.56 -5.33 -2.76
N VAL A 109 2.19 -6.28 -3.63
CA VAL A 109 0.93 -6.23 -4.40
C VAL A 109 -0.28 -6.20 -3.48
N GLY A 110 -0.32 -7.06 -2.46
CA GLY A 110 -1.41 -7.11 -1.49
C GLY A 110 -1.57 -5.79 -0.73
N MET A 111 -0.47 -5.27 -0.17
CA MET A 111 -0.48 -4.01 0.58
C MET A 111 -0.88 -2.82 -0.29
N PHE A 112 -0.29 -2.68 -1.49
CA PHE A 112 -0.62 -1.57 -2.38
C PHE A 112 -2.07 -1.62 -2.87
N THR A 113 -2.55 -2.81 -3.27
CA THR A 113 -3.93 -2.97 -3.73
C THR A 113 -4.92 -2.64 -2.61
N PHE A 114 -4.61 -3.06 -1.38
CA PHE A 114 -5.43 -2.73 -0.22
C PHE A 114 -5.44 -1.22 0.01
N VAL A 115 -4.29 -0.57 0.12
CA VAL A 115 -4.22 0.86 0.40
C VAL A 115 -4.90 1.70 -0.71
N ALA A 116 -4.63 1.37 -1.99
CA ALA A 116 -5.22 2.06 -3.12
C ALA A 116 -6.75 1.92 -3.17
N SER A 117 -7.27 0.70 -3.00
CA SER A 117 -8.71 0.42 -2.96
C SER A 117 -9.38 1.14 -1.79
N ARG A 118 -8.73 1.20 -0.63
CA ARG A 118 -9.26 1.86 0.56
C ARG A 118 -9.44 3.35 0.31
N LEU A 119 -8.41 3.98 -0.25
CA LEU A 119 -8.45 5.40 -0.62
C LEU A 119 -9.53 5.68 -1.67
N TYR A 120 -9.69 4.80 -2.66
CA TYR A 120 -10.73 4.92 -3.67
C TYR A 120 -12.14 4.88 -3.06
N TYR A 121 -12.44 3.89 -2.21
CA TYR A 121 -13.79 3.76 -1.62
C TYR A 121 -14.11 4.86 -0.61
N ILE A 122 -13.12 5.37 0.13
CA ILE A 122 -13.31 6.54 1.02
C ILE A 122 -13.64 7.79 0.20
N ARG A 123 -12.98 7.99 -0.96
CA ARG A 123 -13.26 9.15 -1.83
C ARG A 123 -14.66 9.10 -2.40
N ARG A 124 -15.12 7.91 -2.84
CA ARG A 124 -16.43 7.75 -3.49
C ARG A 124 -17.60 7.61 -2.52
N GLY A 125 -17.37 7.34 -1.24
CA GLY A 125 -18.44 7.26 -0.25
C GLY A 125 -19.38 6.08 -0.51
N VAL A 126 -18.82 4.87 -0.56
CA VAL A 126 -19.53 3.59 -0.65
C VAL A 126 -20.69 3.59 -1.65
N SER A 127 -20.37 3.50 -2.94
CA SER A 127 -21.27 2.85 -3.92
C SER A 127 -20.93 1.38 -4.00
#